data_AF-A0A8D0F8L1-F1
#
_entry.id   AF-A0A8D0F8L1-F1
#
_cell.length_a   1.000
_cell.length_b   1.000
_cell.length_c   1.000
_cell.angle_alpha   90.00
_cell.angle_beta   90.00
_cell.angle_gamma   90.00
#
_symmetry.space_group_name_H-M   'P 1'
#
loop_
_entity.id
_entity.type
_entity.pdbx_description
1 polymer ?
#
loop_
_entity_poly.entity_id
_entity_poly.type
_entity_poly.pdbx_seq_one_letter_code
_entity_poly.pdbx_strand_id
1 'polypeptide(L)'
;MKIHLCLLLLAAGISAAPHMSSMAELLTLLQQMSEATTKDMQNLRIETPDNIDDVNCISTIFEGTEQLKTSPAMKKFSVFFQKFERLKQSLTPSLAKEGQCDTERKNAAIFIEKLMTFIRKASKNARA
;
A
#
# COMPACT_ATOMS: atom_id res chain seq x y z
N MET A 1 -66.77 1.59 11.72
CA MET A 1 -65.49 0.93 12.08
C MET A 1 -64.36 1.69 11.38
N LYS A 2 -63.28 2.06 12.08
CA LYS A 2 -62.08 2.64 11.46
C LYS A 2 -60.89 1.75 11.86
N ILE A 3 -60.17 1.25 10.86
CA ILE A 3 -59.02 0.37 11.06
C ILE A 3 -57.78 1.26 11.15
N HIS A 4 -57.06 1.19 12.27
CA HIS A 4 -55.80 1.94 12.43
C HIS A 4 -54.69 1.21 11.67
N LEU A 5 -54.21 1.85 10.60
CA LEU A 5 -53.14 1.33 9.76
C LEU A 5 -51.78 1.61 10.42
N CYS A 6 -51.22 0.63 11.12
CA CYS A 6 -49.88 0.73 11.69
C CYS A 6 -48.80 0.56 10.62
N LEU A 7 -48.16 1.67 10.23
CA LEU A 7 -46.96 1.67 9.40
C LEU A 7 -45.74 1.26 10.24
N LEU A 8 -45.26 0.03 10.05
CA LEU A 8 -43.98 -0.43 10.59
C LEU A 8 -42.84 0.10 9.72
N LEU A 9 -42.22 1.21 10.15
CA LEU A 9 -40.97 1.71 9.56
C LEU A 9 -39.80 0.83 10.03
N LEU A 10 -39.44 -0.16 9.21
CA LEU A 10 -38.20 -0.92 9.35
C LEU A 10 -37.00 -0.02 9.02
N ALA A 11 -36.52 0.72 10.01
CA ALA A 11 -35.22 1.39 9.96
C ALA A 11 -34.10 0.35 10.06
N ALA A 12 -33.87 -0.39 8.97
CA ALA A 12 -32.66 -1.17 8.78
C ALA A 12 -31.49 -0.19 8.66
N GLY A 13 -30.86 0.13 9.79
CA GLY A 13 -29.63 0.91 9.84
C GLY A 13 -28.52 0.15 9.13
N ILE A 14 -28.36 0.38 7.84
CA ILE A 14 -27.24 -0.14 7.06
C ILE A 14 -25.99 0.54 7.59
N SER A 15 -25.36 -0.06 8.61
CA SER A 15 -24.01 0.29 9.04
C SER A 15 -23.04 -0.16 7.96
N ALA A 16 -23.01 0.60 6.86
CA ALA A 16 -21.93 0.54 5.90
C ALA A 16 -20.63 0.83 6.68
N ALA A 17 -19.83 -0.21 6.89
CA ALA A 17 -18.51 -0.06 7.48
C ALA A 17 -17.77 1.06 6.72
N PRO A 18 -17.12 2.03 7.42
CA PRO A 18 -16.53 3.18 6.75
C PRO A 18 -15.64 2.72 5.60
N HIS A 19 -16.00 3.08 4.37
CA HIS A 19 -15.26 2.65 3.18
C HIS A 19 -13.83 3.19 3.28
N MET A 20 -12.89 2.35 3.69
CA MET A 20 -11.50 2.76 3.86
C MET A 20 -10.95 3.26 2.53
N SER A 21 -10.23 4.38 2.56
CA SER A 21 -9.54 4.86 1.36
C SER A 21 -8.52 3.80 0.90
N SER A 22 -8.34 3.62 -0.42
CA SER A 22 -7.42 2.62 -0.97
C SER A 22 -5.99 2.72 -0.41
N MET A 23 -5.55 3.93 0.00
CA MET A 23 -4.24 4.12 0.64
C MET A 23 -4.19 3.61 2.09
N ALA A 24 -5.28 3.75 2.86
CA ALA A 24 -5.37 3.23 4.22
C ALA A 24 -5.37 1.69 4.23
N GLU A 25 -6.04 1.06 3.25
CA GLU A 25 -6.00 -0.38 3.06
C GLU A 25 -4.59 -0.87 2.67
N LEU A 26 -3.91 -0.18 1.75
CA LEU A 26 -2.50 -0.46 1.39
C LEU A 26 -1.57 -0.39 2.61
N LEU A 27 -1.73 0.63 3.46
CA LEU A 27 -0.95 0.78 4.69
C LEU A 27 -1.26 -0.32 5.72
N THR A 28 -2.52 -0.72 5.86
CA THR A 28 -2.91 -1.83 6.74
C THR A 28 -2.29 -3.15 6.29
N LEU A 29 -2.28 -3.42 4.98
CA LEU A 29 -1.65 -4.62 4.42
C LEU A 29 -0.12 -4.60 4.56
N LEU A 30 0.54 -3.45 4.41
CA LEU A 30 1.98 -3.31 4.67
C LEU A 30 2.34 -3.50 6.14
N GLN A 31 1.51 -3.02 7.06
CA GLN A 31 1.70 -3.25 8.49
C GLN A 31 1.68 -4.76 8.79
N GLN A 32 0.70 -5.48 8.23
CA GLN A 32 0.64 -6.94 8.34
C GLN A 32 1.81 -7.66 7.65
N MET A 33 2.35 -7.13 6.54
CA MET A 33 3.59 -7.65 5.93
C MET A 33 4.80 -7.49 6.86
N SER A 34 4.94 -6.32 7.48
CA SER A 34 6.03 -6.00 8.42
C SER A 34 6.00 -6.97 9.61
N GLU A 35 4.84 -7.14 10.23
CA GLU A 35 4.61 -8.08 11.33
C GLU A 35 4.82 -9.55 10.93
N ALA A 36 4.56 -9.90 9.66
CA ALA A 36 4.77 -11.24 9.11
C ALA A 36 6.21 -11.51 8.63
N THR A 37 7.16 -10.61 8.87
CA THR A 37 8.55 -10.75 8.39
C THR A 37 9.24 -11.96 9.02
N THR A 38 9.58 -12.96 8.20
CA THR A 38 10.31 -14.17 8.65
C THR A 38 11.83 -14.01 8.51
N LYS A 39 12.61 -14.94 9.08
CA LYS A 39 14.06 -15.02 8.84
C LYS A 39 14.43 -15.09 7.35
N ASP A 40 13.63 -15.78 6.53
CA ASP A 40 13.89 -15.89 5.09
C ASP A 40 13.76 -14.54 4.37
N MET A 41 12.91 -13.65 4.89
CA MET A 41 12.79 -12.27 4.41
C MET A 41 13.96 -11.37 4.85
N GLN A 42 14.68 -11.72 5.92
CA GLN A 42 15.92 -11.02 6.31
C GLN A 42 17.07 -11.29 5.33
N ASN A 43 17.03 -12.45 4.65
CA ASN A 43 17.98 -12.82 3.60
C ASN A 43 17.65 -12.20 2.24
N LEU A 44 16.37 -11.87 1.97
CA LEU A 44 15.97 -11.16 0.76
C LEU A 44 16.56 -9.75 0.76
N ARG A 45 17.46 -9.49 -0.20
CA ARG A 45 18.04 -8.16 -0.43
C ARG A 45 17.28 -7.45 -1.53
N ILE A 46 16.84 -6.23 -1.23
CA ILE A 46 16.02 -5.40 -2.09
C ILE A 46 16.76 -4.09 -2.38
N GLU A 47 16.89 -3.76 -3.65
CA GLU A 47 17.37 -2.45 -4.13
C GLU A 47 16.46 -1.36 -3.53
N THR A 48 16.97 -0.56 -2.58
CA THR A 48 16.17 0.34 -1.74
C THR A 48 16.72 1.77 -1.81
N PRO A 49 15.90 2.81 -2.09
CA PRO A 49 16.37 4.20 -2.07
C PRO A 49 16.99 4.62 -0.75
N ASP A 50 18.11 5.33 -0.78
CA ASP A 50 18.74 5.90 0.40
C ASP A 50 17.82 6.96 1.02
N ASN A 51 17.34 7.89 0.18
CA ASN A 51 16.27 8.80 0.49
C ASN A 51 14.93 8.31 -0.12
N ILE A 52 13.98 7.95 0.74
CA ILE A 52 12.64 7.49 0.29
C ILE A 52 11.72 8.64 -0.15
N ASP A 53 12.15 9.87 0.11
CA ASP A 53 11.42 11.10 -0.23
C ASP A 53 11.88 11.73 -1.54
N ASP A 54 12.91 11.16 -2.17
CA ASP A 54 13.39 11.63 -3.46
C ASP A 54 12.39 11.27 -4.56
N VAL A 55 11.95 12.28 -5.30
CA VAL A 55 11.06 12.13 -6.46
C VAL A 55 11.73 11.38 -7.62
N ASN A 56 13.06 11.25 -7.58
CA ASN A 56 13.86 10.48 -8.54
C ASN A 56 13.90 8.97 -8.24
N CYS A 57 13.27 8.50 -7.16
CA CYS A 57 13.40 7.13 -6.66
C CYS A 57 12.11 6.29 -6.72
N ILE A 58 11.06 6.79 -7.35
CA ILE A 58 9.73 6.15 -7.43
C ILE A 58 9.79 4.85 -8.26
N SER A 59 10.50 4.81 -9.38
CA SER A 59 10.71 3.56 -10.15
C SER A 59 11.44 2.51 -9.32
N THR A 60 12.51 2.88 -8.62
CA THR A 60 13.23 1.98 -7.70
C THR A 60 12.31 1.41 -6.61
N ILE A 61 11.39 2.23 -6.05
CA ILE A 61 10.39 1.74 -5.08
C ILE A 61 9.46 0.70 -5.73
N PHE A 62 9.07 0.89 -7.00
CA PHE A 62 8.24 -0.06 -7.74
C PHE A 62 9.00 -1.36 -8.05
N GLU A 63 10.25 -1.28 -8.49
CA GLU A 63 11.12 -2.43 -8.73
C GLU A 63 11.40 -3.22 -7.44
N GLY A 64 11.71 -2.54 -6.33
CA GLY A 64 11.87 -3.18 -5.03
C GLY A 64 10.59 -3.85 -4.53
N THR A 65 9.42 -3.32 -4.88
CA THR A 65 8.13 -3.95 -4.56
C THR A 65 7.88 -5.20 -5.41
N GLU A 66 8.33 -5.20 -6.67
CA GLU A 66 8.32 -6.40 -7.52
C GLU A 66 9.30 -7.47 -7.01
N GLN A 67 10.49 -7.08 -6.54
CA GLN A 67 11.43 -7.97 -5.86
C GLN A 67 10.81 -8.58 -4.60
N LEU A 68 10.15 -7.77 -3.75
CA LEU A 68 9.44 -8.24 -2.57
C LEU A 68 8.38 -9.31 -2.92
N LYS A 69 7.61 -9.10 -3.99
CA LYS A 69 6.56 -10.02 -4.47
C LYS A 69 7.07 -11.43 -4.80
N THR A 70 8.35 -11.59 -5.13
CA THR A 70 8.94 -12.91 -5.43
C THR A 70 9.01 -13.85 -4.21
N SER A 71 9.01 -13.29 -2.99
CA SER A 71 9.10 -14.07 -1.76
C SER A 71 7.87 -14.98 -1.56
N PRO A 72 8.05 -16.29 -1.27
CA PRO A 72 6.93 -17.18 -0.94
C PRO A 72 6.06 -16.68 0.22
N ALA A 73 6.67 -15.99 1.20
CA ALA A 73 5.96 -15.39 2.35
C ALA A 73 5.01 -14.25 1.93
N MET A 74 5.26 -13.60 0.79
CA MET A 74 4.45 -12.50 0.27
C MET A 74 3.23 -12.94 -0.53
N LYS A 75 3.14 -14.23 -0.93
CA LYS A 75 2.00 -14.76 -1.71
C LYS A 75 0.64 -14.53 -1.05
N LYS A 76 0.57 -14.63 0.28
CA LYS A 76 -0.66 -14.39 1.07
C LYS A 76 -1.16 -12.93 1.02
N PHE A 77 -0.30 -12.00 0.57
CA PHE A 77 -0.62 -10.58 0.43
C PHE A 77 -0.83 -10.17 -1.04
N SER A 78 -1.24 -11.08 -1.92
CA SER A 78 -1.55 -10.78 -3.34
C SER A 78 -2.45 -9.56 -3.54
N VAL A 79 -3.42 -9.36 -2.64
CA VAL A 79 -4.32 -8.19 -2.61
C VAL A 79 -3.58 -6.86 -2.45
N PHE A 80 -2.47 -6.82 -1.70
CA PHE A 80 -1.61 -5.63 -1.61
C PHE A 80 -1.05 -5.30 -2.98
N PHE A 81 -0.38 -6.25 -3.65
CA PHE A 81 0.26 -6.03 -4.95
C PHE A 81 -0.75 -5.61 -6.02
N GLN A 82 -1.96 -6.19 -6.01
CA GLN A 82 -3.06 -5.77 -6.90
C GLN A 82 -3.52 -4.33 -6.67
N LYS A 83 -3.58 -3.87 -5.41
CA LYS A 83 -3.92 -2.46 -5.07
C LYS A 83 -2.73 -1.53 -5.36
N PHE A 84 -1.50 -2.01 -5.14
CA PHE A 84 -0.28 -1.25 -5.36
C PHE A 84 -0.04 -0.97 -6.84
N GLU A 85 -0.38 -1.90 -7.74
CA GLU A 85 -0.30 -1.66 -9.19
C GLU A 85 -1.19 -0.48 -9.63
N ARG A 86 -2.34 -0.25 -8.96
CA ARG A 86 -3.20 0.92 -9.21
C ARG A 86 -2.55 2.23 -8.73
N LEU A 87 -1.86 2.20 -7.59
CA LEU A 87 -1.05 3.33 -7.11
C LEU A 87 0.07 3.64 -8.10
N LYS A 88 0.83 2.62 -8.52
CA LYS A 88 1.86 2.72 -9.56
C LYS A 88 1.32 3.35 -10.84
N GLN A 89 0.21 2.87 -11.38
CA GLN A 89 -0.45 3.45 -12.57
C GLN A 89 -0.80 4.93 -12.39
N SER A 90 -1.26 5.35 -11.20
CA SER A 90 -1.56 6.76 -10.91
C SER A 90 -0.30 7.66 -10.81
N LEU A 91 0.87 7.06 -10.56
CA LEU A 91 2.16 7.75 -10.44
C LEU A 91 3.06 7.62 -11.68
N THR A 92 2.78 6.68 -12.61
CA THR A 92 3.51 6.53 -13.88
C THR A 92 3.71 7.86 -14.63
N PRO A 93 2.73 8.79 -14.71
CA PRO A 93 2.95 10.08 -15.37
C PRO A 93 4.07 10.96 -14.76
N SER A 94 4.40 10.77 -13.48
CA SER A 94 5.53 11.47 -12.85
C SER A 94 6.91 10.84 -13.13
N LEU A 95 6.97 9.56 -13.53
CA LEU A 95 8.23 8.85 -13.80
C LEU A 95 8.97 9.36 -15.06
N ALA A 96 8.28 10.01 -15.99
CA ALA A 96 8.89 10.49 -17.24
C ALA A 96 9.94 11.62 -17.05
N LYS A 97 10.16 12.06 -15.81
CA LYS A 97 11.13 13.11 -15.43
C LYS A 97 12.13 12.62 -14.37
N GLU A 98 12.19 11.32 -14.14
CA GLU A 98 12.95 10.73 -13.05
C GLU A 98 14.46 10.80 -13.33
N GLY A 99 15.22 11.34 -12.38
CA GLY A 99 16.69 11.44 -12.43
C GLY A 99 17.39 10.20 -11.90
N GLN A 100 18.65 10.36 -11.48
CA GLN A 100 19.37 9.29 -10.79
C GLN A 100 18.82 9.11 -9.37
N CYS A 101 18.53 7.87 -8.99
CA CYS A 101 18.26 7.47 -7.61
C CYS A 101 19.50 6.83 -6.98
N ASP A 102 19.92 7.31 -5.81
CA ASP A 102 20.95 6.64 -5.00
C ASP A 102 20.31 5.56 -4.09
N THR A 103 20.90 4.38 -4.06
CA THR A 103 20.28 3.16 -3.53
C THR A 103 21.26 2.24 -2.79
N GLU A 104 20.73 1.48 -1.82
CA GLU A 104 21.47 0.45 -1.09
C GLU A 104 20.65 -0.86 -0.97
N ARG A 105 21.34 -2.01 -0.95
CA ARG A 105 20.76 -3.35 -0.74
C ARG A 105 20.35 -3.63 0.70
N LYS A 106 19.19 -3.09 1.10
CA LYS A 106 18.58 -3.36 2.40
C LYS A 106 17.88 -4.73 2.42
N ASN A 107 17.52 -5.19 3.62
CA ASN A 107 16.66 -6.37 3.77
C ASN A 107 15.17 -6.01 3.56
N ALA A 108 14.32 -7.01 3.38
CA ALA A 108 12.90 -6.78 3.11
C ALA A 108 12.16 -6.01 4.24
N ALA A 109 12.57 -6.13 5.51
CA ALA A 109 11.94 -5.42 6.62
C ALA A 109 12.12 -3.90 6.49
N ILE A 110 13.37 -3.46 6.29
CA ILE A 110 13.74 -2.06 6.09
C ILE A 110 13.07 -1.50 4.82
N PHE A 111 12.98 -2.31 3.75
CA PHE A 111 12.27 -1.92 2.54
C PHE A 111 10.77 -1.70 2.81
N ILE A 112 10.10 -2.60 3.55
CA ILE A 112 8.68 -2.47 3.92
C ILE A 112 8.43 -1.20 4.77
N GLU A 113 9.31 -0.88 5.72
CA GLU A 113 9.22 0.35 6.53
C GLU A 113 9.32 1.63 5.69
N LYS A 114 10.27 1.66 4.74
CA LYS A 114 10.39 2.73 3.76
C LYS A 114 9.18 2.81 2.84
N LEU A 115 8.68 1.68 2.33
CA LEU A 115 7.48 1.60 1.49
C LEU A 115 6.22 2.11 2.21
N MET A 116 6.05 1.82 3.51
CA MET A 116 5.00 2.45 4.33
C MET A 116 5.13 3.98 4.37
N THR A 117 6.34 4.50 4.48
CA THR A 117 6.60 5.95 4.53
C THR A 117 6.25 6.62 3.20
N PHE A 118 6.64 6.01 2.08
CA PHE A 118 6.25 6.42 0.73
C PHE A 118 4.72 6.49 0.56
N ILE A 119 3.99 5.42 0.88
CA ILE A 119 2.52 5.41 0.73
C ILE A 119 1.85 6.40 1.68
N ARG A 120 2.37 6.60 2.91
CA ARG A 120 1.87 7.65 3.83
C ARG A 120 2.02 9.05 3.22
N LYS A 121 3.10 9.33 2.48
CA LYS A 121 3.29 10.63 1.80
C LYS A 121 2.43 10.78 0.55
N ALA A 122 2.38 9.78 -0.32
CA ALA A 122 1.47 9.76 -1.47
C ALA A 122 0.01 9.98 -1.03
N SER A 123 -0.42 9.36 0.08
CA SER A 123 -1.76 9.55 0.65
C SER A 123 -2.03 10.94 1.24
N LYS A 124 -1.00 11.73 1.60
CA LYS A 124 -1.18 13.11 2.06
C LYS A 124 -1.32 14.05 0.87
N ASN A 125 -0.45 13.90 -0.13
CA ASN A 125 -0.45 14.73 -1.32
C ASN A 125 -1.74 14.55 -2.16
N ALA A 126 -2.34 13.35 -2.15
CA ALA A 126 -3.62 13.08 -2.81
C ALA A 126 -4.86 13.69 -2.11
N ARG A 127 -4.69 14.46 -1.02
CA ARG A 127 -5.77 15.18 -0.32
C ARG A 127 -5.64 16.71 -0.40
N ALA A 128 -4.60 17.21 -1.07
CA ALA A 128 -4.27 18.62 -1.23
C ALA A 128 -4.77 19.15 -2.58
#